data_AF-A0A9X4IMF3-F1
#
_entry.id   AF-A0A9X4IMF3-F1
#
_cell.length_a   1.000
_cell.length_b   1.000
_cell.length_c   1.000
_cell.angle_alpha   90.00
_cell.angle_beta   90.00
_cell.angle_gamma   90.00
#
_symmetry.space_group_name_H-M   'P 1'
#
loop_
_entity.id
_entity.type
_entity.pdbx_description
1 polymer ?
#
loop_
_entity_poly.entity_id
_entity_poly.type
_entity_poly.pdbx_seq_one_letter_code
_entity_poly.pdbx_strand_id
1 'polypeptide(L)'
;MNTLYIILVFAVLFYSLYNAIIYQKRRNRDSKTAKQAINTLTYHRELTEKERKLLDDLQEQKKYKKTHKRLDNKVYLLKGKFDRHGIKTRYNETWHNLIGGLEVLLNDSALDFVKEENVAEVVKTDKLLIVLTLNSTFSLLHSIDAENKIEKGEVGKIAGSDVELTNNRKQTSHEIQAVRKQWHGTIGAFLMIPALFFMALTALWNVDGLYGAVPGGLLFIVAMYYLWRKPKLSKPEDIRTLKGVVTYSVTMDNSQKIQQVKPFMGTIELKFENRYWLPFILADEKDDDTPVEVDVTKDGWLMRFGSYLSLETEEKKYPSLPWYRHVIMTVTAIIALIATVISVPRLINYLEWYHTRDEVSIVYEIYTYAPLLFLILNVVFIIIHAPLTYKSYHYNKKRKKNIKKYYENLIPLTE
;
A
#
# COMPACT_ATOMS: atom_id res chain seq x y z
N MET A 1 11.26 -36.59 -31.20
CA MET A 1 11.31 -35.57 -30.13
C MET A 1 10.12 -35.61 -29.14
N ASN A 2 9.03 -36.35 -29.39
CA ASN A 2 7.83 -36.27 -28.52
C ASN A 2 7.79 -37.26 -27.34
N THR A 3 8.40 -38.44 -27.43
CA THR A 3 8.35 -39.47 -26.38
C THR A 3 9.13 -39.08 -25.12
N LEU A 4 10.33 -38.53 -25.25
CA LEU A 4 11.14 -38.10 -24.11
C LEU A 4 10.49 -36.93 -23.35
N TYR A 5 9.88 -35.98 -24.07
CA TYR A 5 9.14 -34.87 -23.49
C TYR A 5 7.93 -35.35 -22.69
N ILE A 6 7.15 -36.28 -23.25
CA ILE A 6 6.00 -36.89 -22.57
C ILE A 6 6.44 -37.61 -21.29
N ILE A 7 7.53 -38.41 -21.35
CA ILE A 7 8.06 -39.11 -20.17
C ILE A 7 8.51 -38.12 -19.09
N LEU A 8 9.21 -37.03 -19.45
CA LEU A 8 9.63 -36.01 -18.49
C LEU A 8 8.45 -35.27 -17.85
N VAL A 9 7.44 -34.92 -18.64
CA VAL A 9 6.22 -34.26 -18.13
C VAL A 9 5.50 -35.19 -17.14
N PHE A 10 5.34 -36.48 -17.47
CA PHE A 10 4.74 -37.44 -16.55
C PHE A 10 5.60 -37.67 -15.31
N ALA A 11 6.93 -37.73 -15.42
CA ALA A 11 7.81 -37.86 -14.26
C ALA A 11 7.68 -36.67 -13.30
N VAL A 12 7.61 -35.44 -13.82
CA VAL A 12 7.38 -34.22 -13.01
C VAL A 12 5.98 -34.23 -12.38
N LEU A 13 4.96 -34.66 -13.12
CA LEU A 13 3.59 -34.77 -12.61
C LEU A 13 3.49 -35.81 -11.49
N PHE A 14 4.06 -37.00 -11.67
CA PHE A 14 4.08 -38.05 -10.65
C PHE A 14 4.87 -37.63 -9.41
N TYR A 15 6.01 -36.96 -9.59
CA TYR A 15 6.80 -36.41 -8.48
C TYR A 15 6.03 -35.32 -7.72
N SER A 16 5.33 -34.45 -8.43
CA SER A 16 4.48 -33.40 -7.82
C SER A 16 3.31 -34.01 -7.05
N LEU A 17 2.66 -35.03 -7.61
CA LEU A 17 1.56 -35.75 -6.96
C LEU A 17 2.03 -36.50 -5.71
N TYR A 18 3.19 -37.16 -5.78
CA TYR A 18 3.83 -37.82 -4.64
C TYR A 18 4.12 -36.82 -3.51
N ASN A 19 4.69 -35.65 -3.83
CA ASN A 19 4.93 -34.59 -2.86
C ASN A 19 3.63 -34.05 -2.25
N ALA A 20 2.57 -33.88 -3.05
CA ALA A 20 1.26 -33.44 -2.57
C ALA A 20 0.64 -34.45 -1.59
N ILE A 21 0.72 -35.76 -1.89
CA ILE A 21 0.21 -36.83 -1.02
C ILE A 21 0.99 -36.88 0.30
N ILE A 22 2.32 -36.79 0.25
CA ILE A 22 3.15 -36.75 1.47
C ILE A 22 2.85 -35.52 2.31
N TYR A 23 2.74 -34.36 1.68
CA TYR A 23 2.38 -33.12 2.36
C TYR A 23 1.02 -33.25 3.05
N GLN A 24 0.00 -33.78 2.35
CA GLN A 24 -1.33 -33.98 2.92
C GLN A 24 -1.32 -34.99 4.08
N LYS A 25 -0.57 -36.10 3.96
CA LYS A 25 -0.43 -37.11 5.02
C LYS A 25 0.25 -36.52 6.26
N ARG A 26 1.28 -35.70 6.08
CA ARG A 26 1.98 -34.98 7.16
C ARG A 26 1.04 -34.01 7.86
N ARG A 27 0.38 -33.14 7.10
CA ARG A 27 -0.61 -32.18 7.61
C ARG A 27 -1.72 -32.84 8.42
N ASN A 28 -2.23 -33.99 7.96
CA ASN A 28 -3.25 -34.73 8.69
C ASN A 28 -2.74 -35.35 10.01
N ARG A 29 -1.47 -35.78 10.06
CA ARG A 29 -0.84 -36.26 11.30
C ARG A 29 -0.63 -35.10 12.27
N ASP A 30 -0.06 -34.00 11.81
CA ASP A 30 0.20 -32.81 12.64
C ASP A 30 -1.11 -32.25 13.22
N SER A 31 -2.18 -32.22 12.41
CA SER A 31 -3.53 -31.84 12.86
C SER A 31 -4.08 -32.77 13.95
N LYS A 32 -3.86 -34.08 13.85
CA LYS A 32 -4.27 -35.05 14.89
C LYS A 32 -3.48 -34.87 16.17
N THR A 33 -2.16 -34.71 16.08
CA THR A 33 -1.27 -34.47 17.23
C THR A 33 -1.64 -33.16 17.93
N ALA A 34 -1.87 -32.08 17.19
CA ALA A 34 -2.31 -30.80 17.74
C ALA A 34 -3.67 -30.92 18.47
N LYS A 35 -4.65 -31.63 17.88
CA LYS A 35 -5.94 -31.87 18.53
C LYS A 35 -5.82 -32.69 19.81
N GLN A 36 -4.94 -33.69 19.83
CA GLN A 36 -4.66 -34.48 21.03
C GLN A 36 -4.04 -33.60 22.13
N ALA A 37 -3.04 -32.79 21.77
CA ALA A 37 -2.39 -31.86 22.70
C ALA A 37 -3.36 -30.78 23.25
N ILE A 38 -4.29 -30.28 22.42
CA ILE A 38 -5.37 -29.36 22.86
C ILE A 38 -6.32 -30.05 23.85
N ASN A 39 -6.60 -31.34 23.67
CA ASN A 39 -7.47 -32.11 24.57
C ASN A 39 -6.79 -32.42 25.91
N THR A 40 -5.46 -32.52 25.94
CA THR A 40 -4.68 -32.73 27.17
C THR A 40 -4.38 -31.44 27.94
N LEU A 41 -4.85 -30.29 27.47
CA LEU A 41 -4.64 -29.01 28.17
C LEU A 41 -5.27 -29.04 29.56
N THR A 42 -4.48 -28.61 30.55
CA THR A 42 -4.91 -28.54 31.94
C THR A 42 -5.88 -27.37 32.12
N TYR A 43 -7.09 -27.67 32.61
CA TYR A 43 -8.05 -26.65 33.01
C TYR A 43 -7.48 -25.83 34.17
N HIS A 44 -7.60 -24.50 34.07
CA HIS A 44 -7.09 -23.58 35.08
C HIS A 44 -8.22 -22.84 35.80
N ARG A 45 -9.07 -22.11 35.06
CA ARG A 45 -10.16 -21.28 35.61
C ARG A 45 -11.26 -21.02 34.58
N GLU A 46 -12.35 -20.38 34.99
CA GLU A 46 -13.33 -19.81 34.05
C GLU A 46 -12.94 -18.40 33.60
N LEU A 47 -13.42 -18.02 32.41
CA LEU A 47 -13.36 -16.65 31.92
C LEU A 47 -14.14 -15.70 32.82
N THR A 48 -13.54 -14.55 33.11
CA THR A 48 -14.25 -13.43 33.76
C THR A 48 -15.22 -12.76 32.79
N GLU A 49 -16.24 -12.06 33.32
CA GLU A 49 -17.23 -11.35 32.50
C GLU A 49 -16.61 -10.31 31.55
N LYS A 50 -15.53 -9.64 31.99
CA LYS A 50 -14.79 -8.69 31.15
C LYS A 50 -14.10 -9.38 29.98
N GLU A 51 -13.43 -10.51 30.22
CA GLU A 51 -12.78 -11.30 29.17
C GLU A 51 -13.78 -11.91 28.20
N ARG A 52 -14.95 -12.36 28.69
CA ARG A 52 -16.04 -12.87 27.83
C ARG A 52 -16.50 -11.78 26.86
N LYS A 53 -16.83 -10.60 27.38
CA LYS A 53 -17.26 -9.46 26.58
C LYS A 53 -16.19 -9.04 25.56
N LEU A 54 -14.94 -8.95 25.98
CA LEU A 54 -13.81 -8.63 25.08
C LEU A 54 -13.73 -9.61 23.91
N LEU A 55 -13.77 -10.92 24.19
CA LEU A 55 -13.68 -11.95 23.17
C LEU A 55 -14.89 -11.92 22.22
N ASP A 56 -16.09 -11.62 22.74
CA ASP A 56 -17.31 -11.49 21.94
C ASP A 56 -17.19 -10.27 21.00
N ASP A 57 -16.75 -9.12 21.51
CA ASP A 57 -16.50 -7.90 20.73
C ASP A 57 -15.42 -8.15 19.65
N LEU A 58 -14.34 -8.85 20.00
CA LEU A 58 -13.28 -9.22 19.04
C LEU A 58 -13.83 -10.12 17.94
N GLN A 59 -14.70 -11.08 18.24
CA GLN A 59 -15.30 -11.99 17.25
C GLN A 59 -16.10 -11.25 16.17
N GLU A 60 -16.71 -10.11 16.49
CA GLU A 60 -17.48 -9.29 15.53
C GLU A 60 -16.59 -8.51 14.55
N GLN A 61 -15.34 -8.22 14.93
CA GLN A 61 -14.40 -7.49 14.09
C GLN A 61 -13.99 -8.31 12.86
N LYS A 62 -13.94 -7.66 11.68
CA LYS A 62 -13.61 -8.31 10.39
C LYS A 62 -12.29 -9.08 10.41
N LYS A 63 -11.30 -8.64 11.21
CA LYS A 63 -9.98 -9.28 11.37
C LYS A 63 -10.09 -10.67 12.03
N TYR A 64 -11.08 -10.87 12.90
CA TYR A 64 -11.27 -12.10 13.69
C TYR A 64 -12.51 -12.91 13.28
N LYS A 65 -13.41 -12.35 12.47
CA LYS A 65 -14.70 -12.96 12.07
C LYS A 65 -14.64 -14.35 11.42
N LYS A 66 -13.51 -14.75 10.84
CA LYS A 66 -13.37 -16.02 10.08
C LYS A 66 -12.69 -17.15 10.87
N THR A 67 -12.22 -16.93 12.10
CA THR A 67 -11.25 -17.85 12.74
C THR A 67 -11.41 -18.05 14.24
N HIS A 68 -12.43 -17.49 14.88
CA HIS A 68 -12.43 -17.32 16.35
C HIS A 68 -13.77 -17.56 17.03
N LYS A 69 -14.57 -18.55 16.60
CA LYS A 69 -15.75 -18.93 17.39
C LYS A 69 -15.27 -19.63 18.65
N ARG A 70 -15.46 -18.99 19.81
CA ARG A 70 -15.14 -19.58 21.11
C ARG A 70 -15.89 -20.90 21.30
N LEU A 71 -15.19 -21.95 21.72
CA LEU A 71 -15.78 -23.29 21.94
C LEU A 71 -16.37 -23.42 23.34
N ASP A 72 -15.69 -22.87 24.34
CA ASP A 72 -16.12 -22.87 25.74
C ASP A 72 -15.64 -21.61 26.48
N ASN A 73 -16.13 -21.41 27.70
CA ASN A 73 -15.73 -20.30 28.56
C ASN A 73 -14.60 -20.68 29.54
N LYS A 74 -13.81 -21.71 29.19
CA LYS A 74 -12.77 -22.25 30.06
C LYS A 74 -11.40 -21.72 29.65
N VAL A 75 -10.59 -21.42 30.65
CA VAL A 75 -9.20 -21.01 30.49
C VAL A 75 -8.30 -22.19 30.80
N TYR A 76 -7.39 -22.44 29.88
CA TYR A 76 -6.45 -23.55 29.92
C TYR A 76 -5.02 -23.03 30.07
N LEU A 77 -4.16 -23.82 30.70
CA LEU A 77 -2.76 -23.45 30.87
C LEU A 77 -1.90 -24.18 29.84
N LEU A 78 -1.13 -23.41 29.07
CA LEU A 78 -0.22 -23.88 28.04
C LEU A 78 1.21 -23.52 28.43
N LYS A 79 2.09 -24.51 28.52
CA LYS A 79 3.51 -24.31 28.81
C LYS A 79 4.38 -24.74 27.64
N GLY A 80 5.44 -24.00 27.38
CA GLY A 80 6.50 -24.44 26.49
C GLY A 80 7.25 -23.31 25.81
N LYS A 81 8.16 -23.70 24.91
CA LYS A 81 8.97 -22.77 24.13
C LYS A 81 8.12 -22.02 23.12
N PHE A 82 8.46 -20.76 22.88
CA PHE A 82 7.89 -19.98 21.79
C PHE A 82 8.64 -20.26 20.50
N ASP A 83 7.90 -20.43 19.41
CA ASP A 83 8.44 -20.54 18.06
C ASP A 83 7.57 -19.71 17.10
N ARG A 84 8.19 -19.09 16.11
CA ARG A 84 7.50 -18.25 15.12
C ARG A 84 8.05 -18.55 13.73
N HIS A 85 7.17 -19.00 12.84
CA HIS A 85 7.51 -19.22 11.44
C HIS A 85 6.53 -18.50 10.54
N GLY A 86 7.00 -18.04 9.38
CA GLY A 86 6.17 -17.29 8.47
C GLY A 86 6.80 -17.19 7.09
N ILE A 87 5.95 -16.82 6.13
CA ILE A 87 6.40 -16.52 4.76
C ILE A 87 6.16 -15.03 4.53
N LYS A 88 7.25 -14.33 4.21
CA LYS A 88 7.23 -12.95 3.78
C LYS A 88 7.31 -12.90 2.26
N THR A 89 6.21 -12.57 1.62
CA THR A 89 6.16 -12.25 0.19
C THR A 89 6.15 -10.74 -0.01
N ARG A 90 6.46 -10.27 -1.22
CA ARG A 90 6.52 -8.83 -1.55
C ARG A 90 5.24 -8.04 -1.21
N TYR A 91 4.09 -8.71 -1.11
CA TYR A 91 2.78 -8.09 -0.90
C TYR A 91 2.01 -8.63 0.31
N ASN A 92 2.49 -9.69 0.96
CA ASN A 92 1.80 -10.31 2.09
C ASN A 92 2.77 -10.98 3.05
N GLU A 93 2.54 -10.78 4.34
CA GLU A 93 3.28 -11.42 5.43
C GLU A 93 2.29 -12.25 6.25
N THR A 94 2.59 -13.52 6.46
CA THR A 94 1.79 -14.38 7.33
C THR A 94 2.72 -15.05 8.32
N TRP A 95 2.50 -14.75 9.60
CA TRP A 95 3.26 -15.29 10.73
C TRP A 95 2.38 -16.22 11.54
N HIS A 96 2.92 -17.38 11.88
CA HIS A 96 2.32 -18.38 12.75
C HIS A 96 3.13 -18.44 14.04
N ASN A 97 2.46 -18.22 15.17
CA ASN A 97 3.08 -18.24 16.49
C ASN A 97 2.73 -19.57 17.17
N LEU A 98 3.70 -20.21 17.80
CA LEU A 98 3.53 -21.46 18.52
C LEU A 98 4.04 -21.33 19.95
N ILE A 99 3.33 -21.94 20.90
CA ILE A 99 3.79 -22.11 22.28
C ILE A 99 3.68 -23.60 22.62
N GLY A 100 4.80 -24.20 23.01
CA GLY A 100 4.84 -25.64 23.30
C GLY A 100 4.47 -26.52 22.10
N GLY A 101 4.72 -26.04 20.88
CA GLY A 101 4.39 -26.73 19.63
C GLY A 101 2.91 -26.63 19.20
N LEU A 102 2.08 -25.88 19.92
CA LEU A 102 0.70 -25.59 19.54
C LEU A 102 0.58 -24.20 18.93
N GLU A 103 -0.14 -24.08 17.81
CA GLU A 103 -0.39 -22.81 17.15
C GLU A 103 -1.34 -21.95 17.97
N VAL A 104 -0.92 -20.72 18.25
CA VAL A 104 -1.64 -19.75 19.08
C VAL A 104 -1.82 -18.44 18.33
N LEU A 105 -2.94 -17.78 18.61
CA LEU A 105 -3.11 -16.37 18.30
C LEU A 105 -2.59 -15.54 19.49
N LEU A 106 -1.54 -14.79 19.20
CA LEU A 106 -0.86 -13.92 20.13
C LEU A 106 -0.99 -12.47 19.62
N ASN A 107 -1.41 -11.53 20.48
CA ASN A 107 -1.39 -10.11 20.14
C ASN A 107 0.07 -9.67 19.94
N ASP A 108 0.34 -8.78 18.98
CA ASP A 108 1.70 -8.34 18.66
C ASP A 108 2.40 -7.71 19.89
N SER A 109 1.65 -7.01 20.75
CA SER A 109 2.14 -6.42 22.00
C SER A 109 2.58 -7.47 23.04
N ALA A 110 2.23 -8.74 22.86
CA ALA A 110 2.66 -9.82 23.75
C ALA A 110 4.03 -10.38 23.38
N LEU A 111 4.57 -10.06 22.20
CA LEU A 111 5.86 -10.57 21.73
C LEU A 111 7.01 -10.14 22.65
N ASP A 112 6.93 -8.96 23.23
CA ASP A 112 7.96 -8.42 24.14
C ASP A 112 7.99 -9.13 25.51
N PHE A 113 6.97 -9.93 25.82
CA PHE A 113 6.86 -10.69 27.07
C PHE A 113 7.22 -12.16 26.92
N VAL A 114 7.63 -12.57 25.71
CA VAL A 114 8.04 -13.94 25.41
C VAL A 114 9.38 -14.25 26.09
N LYS A 115 9.48 -15.44 26.67
CA LYS A 115 10.68 -16.00 27.30
C LYS A 115 11.07 -17.32 26.64
N GLU A 116 12.21 -17.89 27.01
CA GLU A 116 12.61 -19.23 26.53
C GLU A 116 11.57 -20.30 26.91
N GLU A 117 11.04 -20.22 28.13
CA GLU A 117 9.91 -21.02 28.59
C GLU A 117 8.74 -20.11 28.96
N ASN A 118 7.60 -20.35 28.33
CA ASN A 118 6.41 -19.53 28.51
C ASN A 118 5.33 -20.30 29.24
N VAL A 119 4.55 -19.57 30.05
CA VAL A 119 3.30 -20.02 30.63
C VAL A 119 2.20 -19.08 30.14
N ALA A 120 1.29 -19.62 29.32
CA ALA A 120 0.20 -18.87 28.72
C ALA A 120 -1.16 -19.37 29.23
N GLU A 121 -2.06 -18.46 29.56
CA GLU A 121 -3.49 -18.76 29.71
C GLU A 121 -4.17 -18.62 28.36
N VAL A 122 -4.83 -19.69 27.91
CA VAL A 122 -5.41 -19.77 26.56
C VAL A 122 -6.87 -20.19 26.57
N VAL A 123 -7.61 -19.73 25.56
CA VAL A 123 -9.01 -20.13 25.30
C VAL A 123 -9.08 -20.91 24.00
N LYS A 124 -9.90 -21.96 23.99
CA LYS A 124 -10.14 -22.79 22.81
C LYS A 124 -11.12 -22.11 21.86
N THR A 125 -10.72 -21.97 20.59
CA THR A 125 -11.63 -21.57 19.49
C THR A 125 -11.70 -22.67 18.44
N ASP A 126 -12.55 -22.47 17.43
CA ASP A 126 -12.75 -23.41 16.32
C ASP A 126 -11.48 -23.70 15.51
N LYS A 127 -10.50 -22.78 15.49
CA LYS A 127 -9.26 -22.94 14.70
C LYS A 127 -7.97 -22.80 15.48
N LEU A 128 -7.84 -21.80 16.36
CA LEU A 128 -6.59 -21.49 17.05
C LEU A 128 -6.83 -21.22 18.55
N LEU A 129 -5.80 -21.40 19.36
CA LEU A 129 -5.85 -21.03 20.77
C LEU A 129 -5.61 -19.52 20.91
N ILE A 130 -6.48 -18.78 21.60
CA ILE A 130 -6.24 -17.35 21.86
C ILE A 130 -5.52 -17.20 23.19
N VAL A 131 -4.40 -16.48 23.21
CA VAL A 131 -3.66 -16.16 24.43
C VAL A 131 -4.31 -14.98 25.17
N LEU A 132 -4.77 -15.22 26.39
CA LEU A 132 -5.31 -14.19 27.29
C LEU A 132 -4.22 -13.54 28.12
N THR A 133 -3.37 -14.34 28.75
CA THR A 133 -2.24 -13.86 29.55
C THR A 133 -0.98 -14.63 29.19
N LEU A 134 0.17 -13.97 29.28
CA LEU A 134 1.47 -14.57 29.02
C LEU A 134 2.43 -14.22 30.16
N ASN A 135 3.04 -15.24 30.76
CA ASN A 135 4.04 -15.15 31.81
C ASN A 135 3.62 -14.33 33.04
N SER A 136 2.31 -14.24 33.30
CA SER A 136 1.67 -13.41 34.33
C SER A 136 1.97 -11.90 34.22
N THR A 137 2.63 -11.46 33.14
CA THR A 137 3.01 -10.07 32.89
C THR A 137 2.16 -9.42 31.81
N PHE A 138 1.82 -10.17 30.77
CA PHE A 138 0.98 -9.70 29.68
C PHE A 138 -0.48 -10.09 29.91
N SER A 139 -1.41 -9.20 29.54
CA SER A 139 -2.85 -9.46 29.50
C SER A 139 -3.48 -8.83 28.26
N LEU A 140 -4.22 -9.64 27.50
CA LEU A 140 -4.93 -9.24 26.30
C LEU A 140 -6.00 -8.19 26.58
N LEU A 141 -6.69 -8.28 27.72
CA LEU A 141 -7.69 -7.29 28.11
C LEU A 141 -7.05 -5.91 28.27
N HIS A 142 -5.95 -5.85 29.02
CA HIS A 142 -5.20 -4.61 29.24
C HIS A 142 -4.59 -4.08 27.94
N SER A 143 -4.11 -4.95 27.05
CA SER A 143 -3.54 -4.52 25.76
C SER A 143 -4.60 -3.92 24.85
N ILE A 144 -5.76 -4.56 24.71
CA ILE A 144 -6.85 -4.05 23.86
C ILE A 144 -7.47 -2.78 24.46
N ASP A 145 -7.61 -2.70 25.79
CA ASP A 145 -8.06 -1.47 26.45
C ASP A 145 -7.08 -0.31 26.22
N ALA A 146 -5.77 -0.57 26.28
CA ALA A 146 -4.75 0.42 25.96
C ALA A 146 -4.79 0.83 24.48
N GLU A 147 -4.94 -0.11 23.55
CA GLU A 147 -5.11 0.17 22.12
C GLU A 147 -6.36 1.04 21.87
N ASN A 148 -7.49 0.72 22.51
CA ASN A 148 -8.73 1.49 22.40
C ASN A 148 -8.59 2.91 22.95
N LYS A 149 -7.84 3.09 24.04
CA LYS A 149 -7.52 4.41 24.59
C LYS A 149 -6.68 5.23 23.63
N ILE A 150 -5.65 4.62 23.05
CA ILE A 150 -4.83 5.21 21.99
C ILE A 150 -5.68 5.60 20.78
N GLU A 151 -6.64 4.76 20.37
CA GLU A 151 -7.57 5.07 19.28
C GLU A 151 -8.49 6.25 19.59
N LYS A 152 -8.91 6.38 20.84
CA LYS A 152 -9.73 7.51 21.33
C LYS A 152 -8.91 8.79 21.54
N GLY A 153 -7.59 8.68 21.47
CA GLY A 153 -6.67 9.80 21.56
C GLY A 153 -6.09 10.04 22.96
N GLU A 154 -6.32 9.13 23.91
CA GLU A 154 -5.82 9.24 25.28
C GLU A 154 -4.29 9.02 25.32
N VAL A 155 -3.58 10.02 25.83
CA VAL A 155 -2.11 10.08 25.97
C VAL A 155 -1.62 9.07 27.03
N GLY A 156 -0.47 8.45 26.81
CA GLY A 156 0.17 7.56 27.78
C GLY A 156 1.07 6.48 27.16
N LYS A 157 1.65 5.63 28.00
CA LYS A 157 2.51 4.51 27.57
C LYS A 157 1.73 3.49 26.74
N ILE A 158 2.30 3.09 25.61
CA ILE A 158 1.77 2.03 24.76
C ILE A 158 2.04 0.68 25.42
N ALA A 159 1.01 -0.15 25.55
CA ALA A 159 1.15 -1.47 26.16
C ALA A 159 2.21 -2.31 25.42
N GLY A 160 3.15 -2.88 26.17
CA GLY A 160 4.21 -3.74 25.64
C GLY A 160 5.45 -3.00 25.12
N SER A 161 5.49 -1.66 25.13
CA SER A 161 6.68 -0.92 24.71
C SER A 161 7.02 0.23 25.65
N ASP A 162 8.28 0.65 25.67
CA ASP A 162 8.71 1.88 26.37
C ASP A 162 8.32 3.16 25.63
N VAL A 163 7.45 3.05 24.61
CA VAL A 163 6.97 4.16 23.79
C VAL A 163 5.76 4.81 24.44
N GLU A 164 5.78 6.14 24.52
CA GLU A 164 4.68 6.96 25.01
C GLU A 164 3.98 7.66 23.85
N LEU A 165 2.66 7.55 23.78
CA LEU A 165 1.83 8.39 22.92
C LEU A 165 1.68 9.75 23.61
N THR A 166 2.32 10.78 23.07
CA THR A 166 2.32 12.15 23.65
C THR A 166 1.15 12.99 23.14
N ASN A 167 0.77 12.82 21.88
CA ASN A 167 -0.26 13.64 21.25
C ASN A 167 -0.94 12.90 20.10
N ASN A 168 -2.16 13.33 19.76
CA ASN A 168 -2.84 12.96 18.53
C ASN A 168 -3.24 14.20 17.75
N ARG A 169 -2.86 14.25 16.48
CA ARG A 169 -3.21 15.34 15.57
C ARG A 169 -3.77 14.80 14.28
N LYS A 170 -4.47 15.65 13.54
CA LYS A 170 -4.89 15.33 12.17
C LYS A 170 -3.74 15.56 11.19
N GLN A 171 -3.69 14.74 10.16
CA GLN A 171 -2.77 14.91 9.05
C GLN A 171 -2.98 16.26 8.36
N THR A 172 -1.88 16.94 8.05
CA THR A 172 -1.91 18.23 7.36
C THR A 172 -2.16 18.04 5.86
N SER A 173 -2.64 19.09 5.19
CA SER A 173 -2.87 19.04 3.73
C SER A 173 -1.59 18.79 2.93
N HIS A 174 -0.43 19.20 3.45
CA HIS A 174 0.87 18.97 2.83
C HIS A 174 1.34 17.52 2.99
N GLU A 175 1.14 16.92 4.16
CA GLU A 175 1.42 15.49 4.38
C GLU A 175 0.54 14.58 3.51
N ILE A 176 -0.74 14.92 3.36
CA ILE A 176 -1.66 14.19 2.46
C ILE A 176 -1.13 14.21 1.02
N GLN A 177 -0.65 15.37 0.54
CA GLN A 177 -0.08 15.51 -0.80
C GLN A 177 1.21 14.71 -0.96
N ALA A 178 2.11 14.78 0.03
CA ALA A 178 3.39 14.08 0.02
C ALA A 178 3.22 12.55 -0.02
N VAL A 179 2.35 12.00 0.83
CA VAL A 179 2.16 10.54 0.98
C VAL A 179 1.35 9.95 -0.15
N ARG A 180 0.22 10.56 -0.50
CA ARG A 180 -0.71 9.97 -1.48
C ARG A 180 -0.35 10.33 -2.93
N LYS A 181 0.70 11.16 -3.14
CA LYS A 181 1.18 11.66 -4.44
C LYS A 181 0.01 11.87 -5.39
N GLN A 182 -0.91 12.72 -4.95
CA GLN A 182 -2.27 12.67 -5.47
C GLN A 182 -2.27 12.70 -6.98
N TRP A 183 -3.07 11.79 -7.54
CA TRP A 183 -3.24 11.56 -8.96
C TRP A 183 -4.03 12.70 -9.65
N HIS A 184 -3.75 13.96 -9.26
CA HIS A 184 -4.19 15.22 -9.87
C HIS A 184 -4.32 15.11 -11.38
N GLY A 185 -5.56 15.14 -11.88
CA GLY A 185 -5.84 15.16 -13.31
C GLY A 185 -5.62 13.85 -14.07
N THR A 186 -5.19 12.75 -13.42
CA THR A 186 -5.01 11.47 -14.15
C THR A 186 -6.28 10.86 -14.63
N ILE A 187 -7.35 10.93 -13.84
CA ILE A 187 -8.64 10.38 -14.24
C ILE A 187 -9.03 11.07 -15.55
N GLY A 188 -8.88 12.40 -15.62
CA GLY A 188 -9.04 13.15 -16.86
C GLY A 188 -8.13 12.68 -17.98
N ALA A 189 -6.82 12.50 -17.71
CA ALA A 189 -5.87 12.03 -18.71
C ALA A 189 -6.17 10.60 -19.22
N PHE A 190 -6.64 9.69 -18.36
CA PHE A 190 -7.06 8.34 -18.75
C PHE A 190 -8.37 8.35 -19.52
N LEU A 191 -9.32 9.21 -19.16
CA LEU A 191 -10.57 9.40 -19.91
C LEU A 191 -10.32 10.04 -21.29
N MET A 192 -9.21 10.76 -21.45
CA MET A 192 -8.83 11.33 -22.75
C MET A 192 -8.51 10.25 -23.79
N ILE A 193 -7.99 9.08 -23.37
CA ILE A 193 -7.66 7.97 -24.27
C ILE A 193 -8.90 7.48 -25.04
N PRO A 194 -9.98 7.00 -24.38
CA PRO A 194 -11.20 6.61 -25.08
C PRO A 194 -11.88 7.79 -25.78
N ALA A 195 -11.80 9.01 -25.23
CA ALA A 195 -12.38 10.19 -25.88
C ALA A 195 -11.78 10.44 -27.27
N LEU A 196 -10.44 10.48 -27.35
CA LEU A 196 -9.73 10.66 -28.62
C LEU A 196 -9.89 9.44 -29.54
N PHE A 197 -10.01 8.24 -29.00
CA PHE A 197 -10.31 7.04 -29.80
C PHE A 197 -11.67 7.14 -30.49
N PHE A 198 -12.75 7.49 -29.77
CA PHE A 198 -14.08 7.64 -30.38
C PHE A 198 -14.12 8.79 -31.39
N MET A 199 -13.46 9.91 -31.11
CA MET A 199 -13.33 10.99 -32.10
C MET A 199 -12.56 10.53 -33.35
N ALA A 200 -11.52 9.70 -33.18
CA ALA A 200 -10.78 9.11 -34.30
C ALA A 200 -11.62 8.14 -35.15
N LEU A 201 -12.62 7.43 -34.59
CA LEU A 201 -13.54 6.60 -35.37
C LEU A 201 -14.26 7.42 -36.45
N THR A 202 -14.76 8.60 -36.08
CA THR A 202 -15.37 9.51 -37.05
C THR A 202 -14.32 10.16 -37.94
N ALA A 203 -13.24 10.68 -37.36
CA ALA A 203 -12.26 11.47 -38.10
C ALA A 203 -11.35 10.66 -39.04
N LEU A 204 -11.11 9.37 -38.80
CA LEU A 204 -10.15 8.57 -39.58
C LEU A 204 -10.79 7.38 -40.31
N TRP A 205 -11.91 6.88 -39.78
CA TRP A 205 -12.56 5.66 -40.27
C TRP A 205 -13.96 5.89 -40.80
N ASN A 206 -14.39 7.15 -40.95
CA ASN A 206 -15.69 7.52 -41.51
C ASN A 206 -16.86 6.85 -40.77
N VAL A 207 -16.70 6.61 -39.46
CA VAL A 207 -17.77 6.11 -38.61
C VAL A 207 -18.75 7.24 -38.36
N ASP A 208 -20.04 6.90 -38.42
CA ASP A 208 -21.13 7.85 -38.23
C ASP A 208 -20.94 8.70 -36.97
N GLY A 209 -21.19 10.00 -37.09
CA GLY A 209 -20.89 10.97 -36.04
C GLY A 209 -21.60 10.65 -34.72
N LEU A 210 -22.78 10.02 -34.80
CA LEU A 210 -23.56 9.54 -33.65
C LEU A 210 -22.80 8.51 -32.80
N TYR A 211 -21.95 7.68 -33.42
CA TYR A 211 -21.22 6.59 -32.76
C TYR A 211 -19.76 6.92 -32.45
N GLY A 212 -19.17 7.93 -33.11
CA GLY A 212 -17.81 8.38 -32.85
C GLY A 212 -17.75 9.77 -32.21
N ALA A 213 -17.98 10.81 -33.01
CA ALA A 213 -17.81 12.20 -32.59
C ALA A 213 -18.66 12.62 -31.39
N VAL A 214 -19.94 12.22 -31.31
CA VAL A 214 -20.84 12.58 -30.20
C VAL A 214 -20.41 11.96 -28.86
N PRO A 215 -20.27 10.62 -28.72
CA PRO A 215 -19.79 10.04 -27.47
C PRO A 215 -18.35 10.46 -27.15
N GLY A 216 -17.49 10.58 -28.17
CA GLY A 216 -16.12 11.07 -28.01
C GLY A 216 -16.06 12.51 -27.48
N GLY A 217 -16.86 13.42 -28.02
CA GLY A 217 -16.93 14.82 -27.60
C GLY A 217 -17.50 15.00 -26.19
N LEU A 218 -18.55 14.26 -25.83
CA LEU A 218 -19.08 14.26 -24.45
C LEU A 218 -18.02 13.78 -23.45
N LEU A 219 -17.35 12.67 -23.78
CA LEU A 219 -16.30 12.12 -22.92
C LEU A 219 -15.09 13.05 -22.84
N PHE A 220 -14.76 13.74 -23.93
CA PHE A 220 -13.71 14.75 -23.99
C PHE A 220 -13.97 15.89 -23.01
N ILE A 221 -15.19 16.45 -22.99
CA ILE A 221 -15.56 17.52 -22.05
C ILE A 221 -15.40 17.05 -20.60
N VAL A 222 -15.86 15.84 -20.29
CA VAL A 222 -15.71 15.23 -18.96
C VAL A 222 -14.22 15.03 -18.61
N ALA A 223 -13.43 14.52 -19.56
CA ALA A 223 -12.00 14.33 -19.40
C ALA A 223 -11.27 15.65 -19.10
N MET A 224 -11.56 16.70 -19.86
CA MET A 224 -11.02 18.05 -19.68
C MET A 224 -11.36 18.61 -18.29
N TYR A 225 -12.62 18.46 -17.85
CA TYR A 225 -13.02 18.86 -16.50
C TYR A 225 -12.18 18.14 -15.44
N TYR A 226 -12.08 16.80 -15.50
CA TYR A 226 -11.31 16.05 -14.51
C TYR A 226 -9.80 16.26 -14.61
N LEU A 227 -9.26 16.69 -15.76
CA LEU A 227 -7.84 16.98 -15.97
C LEU A 227 -7.37 18.21 -15.18
N TRP A 228 -8.21 19.25 -15.10
CA TRP A 228 -7.88 20.52 -14.43
C TRP A 228 -8.66 20.80 -13.15
N ARG A 229 -9.69 20.01 -12.83
CA ARG A 229 -10.40 20.15 -11.56
C ARG A 229 -9.42 20.06 -10.39
N LYS A 230 -9.59 20.96 -9.41
CA LYS A 230 -8.87 20.87 -8.14
C LYS A 230 -9.15 19.50 -7.48
N PRO A 231 -8.10 18.77 -7.08
CA PRO A 231 -8.26 17.49 -6.40
C PRO A 231 -9.07 17.67 -5.12
N LYS A 232 -9.93 16.71 -4.80
CA LYS A 232 -10.41 16.58 -3.42
C LYS A 232 -9.30 15.92 -2.62
N LEU A 233 -8.74 16.61 -1.63
CA LEU A 233 -7.79 16.00 -0.71
C LEU A 233 -8.45 14.78 -0.05
N SER A 234 -7.66 13.72 0.17
CA SER A 234 -8.15 12.59 0.96
C SER A 234 -8.53 13.08 2.35
N LYS A 235 -9.46 12.37 3.00
CA LYS A 235 -9.82 12.69 4.39
C LYS A 235 -8.55 12.63 5.25
N PRO A 236 -8.29 13.64 6.10
CA PRO A 236 -7.16 13.60 7.02
C PRO A 236 -7.23 12.37 7.93
N GLU A 237 -6.14 11.63 7.99
CA GLU A 237 -5.97 10.53 8.93
C GLU A 237 -5.50 11.04 10.30
N ASP A 238 -5.69 10.21 11.32
CA ASP A 238 -5.13 10.45 12.65
C ASP A 238 -3.64 10.10 12.66
N ILE A 239 -2.85 11.05 13.15
CA ILE A 239 -1.42 10.93 13.37
C ILE A 239 -1.19 10.84 14.87
N ARG A 240 -0.44 9.82 15.25
CA ARG A 240 0.03 9.57 16.61
C ARG A 240 1.42 10.14 16.74
N THR A 241 1.62 11.00 17.73
CA THR A 241 2.94 11.47 18.12
C THR A 241 3.45 10.56 19.22
N LEU A 242 4.52 9.82 18.93
CA LEU A 242 5.12 8.82 19.78
C LEU A 242 6.47 9.33 20.29
N LYS A 243 6.81 9.04 21.54
CA LYS A 243 8.09 9.39 22.16
C LYS A 243 8.74 8.16 22.77
N GLY A 244 10.04 7.97 22.53
CA GLY A 244 10.79 6.81 22.99
C GLY A 244 12.01 6.52 22.11
N VAL A 245 12.65 5.37 22.32
CA VAL A 245 13.89 4.99 21.62
C VAL A 245 13.59 4.22 20.34
N VAL A 246 14.34 4.49 19.28
CA VAL A 246 14.19 3.85 17.97
C VAL A 246 15.04 2.60 17.92
N THR A 247 14.48 1.49 17.47
CA THR A 247 15.22 0.23 17.30
C THR A 247 15.34 -0.13 15.83
N TYR A 248 16.38 -0.85 15.45
CA TYR A 248 16.63 -1.19 14.04
C TYR A 248 16.65 -2.70 13.84
N SER A 249 15.89 -3.18 12.85
CA SER A 249 16.07 -4.56 12.37
C SER A 249 16.89 -4.56 11.08
N VAL A 250 17.93 -5.40 11.08
CA VAL A 250 18.85 -5.57 9.96
C VAL A 250 18.59 -6.93 9.34
N THR A 251 18.20 -6.95 8.07
CA THR A 251 18.13 -8.18 7.27
C THR A 251 19.44 -8.34 6.52
N MET A 252 20.16 -9.43 6.80
CA MET A 252 21.39 -9.80 6.10
C MET A 252 21.10 -10.83 5.01
N ASP A 253 21.80 -10.72 3.88
CA ASP A 253 21.80 -11.75 2.84
C ASP A 253 22.68 -12.95 3.26
N ASN A 254 22.62 -14.06 2.52
CA ASN A 254 23.41 -15.27 2.73
C ASN A 254 24.93 -15.02 2.71
N SER A 255 25.38 -13.87 2.19
CA SER A 255 26.78 -13.41 2.22
C SER A 255 27.07 -12.40 3.33
N GLN A 256 26.25 -12.32 4.38
CA GLN A 256 26.38 -11.39 5.51
C GLN A 256 26.41 -9.90 5.13
N LYS A 257 25.91 -9.55 3.94
CA LYS A 257 25.75 -8.16 3.51
C LYS A 257 24.40 -7.63 3.97
N ILE A 258 24.39 -6.40 4.49
CA ILE A 258 23.16 -5.71 4.90
C ILE A 258 22.30 -5.46 3.66
N GLN A 259 21.14 -6.11 3.58
CA GLN A 259 20.19 -5.97 2.48
C GLN A 259 19.15 -4.90 2.78
N GLN A 260 18.71 -4.81 4.03
CA GLN A 260 17.68 -3.86 4.46
C GLN A 260 17.83 -3.51 5.94
N VAL A 261 17.71 -2.21 6.24
CA VAL A 261 17.59 -1.68 7.59
C VAL A 261 16.19 -1.07 7.72
N LYS A 262 15.47 -1.44 8.77
CA LYS A 262 14.13 -0.94 9.07
C LYS A 262 14.12 -0.37 10.49
N PRO A 263 13.79 0.92 10.68
CA PRO A 263 13.60 1.49 12.00
C PRO A 263 12.20 1.14 12.55
N PHE A 264 12.15 0.95 13.86
CA PHE A 264 10.98 0.61 14.64
C PHE A 264 10.87 1.54 15.84
N MET A 265 9.63 1.82 16.22
CA MET A 265 9.29 2.53 17.44
C MET A 265 8.47 1.59 18.31
N GLY A 266 9.12 0.93 19.27
CA GLY A 266 8.53 -0.23 19.93
C GLY A 266 8.21 -1.32 18.90
N THR A 267 6.94 -1.66 18.74
CA THR A 267 6.46 -2.66 17.77
C THR A 267 6.10 -2.08 16.39
N ILE A 268 6.09 -0.76 16.24
CA ILE A 268 5.61 -0.09 15.02
C ILE A 268 6.78 0.11 14.05
N GLU A 269 6.73 -0.53 12.88
CA GLU A 269 7.67 -0.24 11.78
C GLU A 269 7.47 1.19 11.28
N LEU A 270 8.53 2.00 11.31
CA LEU A 270 8.54 3.35 10.76
C LEU A 270 8.71 3.29 9.24
N LYS A 271 7.60 3.28 8.52
CA LYS A 271 7.56 3.23 7.06
C LYS A 271 7.76 4.62 6.48
N PHE A 272 8.76 4.77 5.61
CA PHE A 272 8.98 6.00 4.86
C PHE A 272 9.14 5.67 3.37
N GLU A 273 8.58 6.52 2.51
CA GLU A 273 8.54 6.25 1.07
C GLU A 273 9.91 6.44 0.41
N ASN A 274 10.71 7.36 0.96
CA ASN A 274 11.95 7.79 0.38
C ASN A 274 13.14 7.27 1.19
N ARG A 275 13.89 6.33 0.60
CA ARG A 275 15.09 5.72 1.21
C ARG A 275 16.17 6.71 1.66
N TYR A 276 16.07 7.99 1.32
CA TYR A 276 17.02 9.02 1.74
C TYR A 276 16.82 9.50 3.18
N TRP A 277 15.71 9.18 3.87
CA TRP A 277 15.54 9.56 5.28
C TRP A 277 16.45 8.76 6.21
N LEU A 278 16.69 7.48 5.90
CA LEU A 278 17.41 6.57 6.79
C LEU A 278 18.80 7.09 7.24
N PRO A 279 19.68 7.61 6.36
CA PRO A 279 20.95 8.17 6.81
C PRO A 279 20.81 9.35 7.78
N PHE A 280 19.79 10.19 7.60
CA PHE A 280 19.55 11.34 8.48
C PHE A 280 18.90 10.93 9.80
N ILE A 281 18.07 9.88 9.80
CA ILE A 281 17.52 9.28 11.02
C ILE A 281 18.68 8.78 11.89
N LEU A 282 19.60 8.00 11.31
CA LEU A 282 20.78 7.47 11.99
C LEU A 282 21.73 8.56 12.49
N ALA A 283 21.84 9.69 11.78
CA ALA A 283 22.72 10.80 12.16
C ALA A 283 22.11 11.79 13.17
N ASP A 284 20.78 11.91 13.21
CA ASP A 284 20.07 12.75 14.19
C ASP A 284 20.03 12.08 15.57
N GLU A 285 20.10 10.74 15.60
CA GLU A 285 20.25 9.94 16.81
C GLU A 285 21.70 10.08 17.32
N LYS A 286 21.93 11.15 18.10
CA LYS A 286 23.25 11.48 18.68
C LYS A 286 23.72 10.48 19.75
N ASP A 287 22.81 9.68 20.30
CA ASP A 287 23.04 8.66 21.33
C ASP A 287 21.94 7.58 21.22
N ASP A 288 22.31 6.30 21.24
CA ASP A 288 21.44 5.12 21.01
C ASP A 288 20.24 5.02 21.99
N ASP A 289 20.26 5.77 23.11
CA ASP A 289 19.23 5.72 24.16
C ASP A 289 18.42 7.01 24.30
N THR A 290 18.57 7.99 23.39
CA THR A 290 17.83 9.25 23.49
C THR A 290 16.38 9.10 22.99
N PRO A 291 15.36 9.39 23.81
CA PRO A 291 13.98 9.28 23.37
C PRO A 291 13.66 10.39 22.36
N VAL A 292 13.33 10.00 21.13
CA VAL A 292 12.94 10.90 20.03
C VAL A 292 11.42 10.92 19.90
N GLU A 293 10.89 12.07 19.48
CA GLU A 293 9.49 12.22 19.16
C GLU A 293 9.25 12.02 17.65
N VAL A 294 8.33 11.12 17.30
CA VAL A 294 8.01 10.76 15.91
C VAL A 294 6.51 10.86 15.67
N ASP A 295 6.12 11.39 14.51
CA ASP A 295 4.71 11.43 14.09
C ASP A 295 4.46 10.31 13.09
N VAL A 296 3.53 9.41 13.40
CA VAL A 296 3.20 8.24 12.56
C VAL A 296 1.70 8.08 12.35
N THR A 297 1.29 7.55 11.19
CA THR A 297 -0.10 7.10 11.02
C THR A 297 -0.35 5.76 11.69
N LYS A 298 -1.63 5.37 11.80
CA LYS A 298 -2.02 4.04 12.28
C LYS A 298 -1.31 2.88 11.57
N ASP A 299 -1.01 3.05 10.27
CA ASP A 299 -0.35 2.02 9.45
C ASP A 299 1.19 2.04 9.54
N GLY A 300 1.75 2.93 10.38
CA GLY A 300 3.19 3.08 10.57
C GLY A 300 3.87 4.03 9.57
N TRP A 301 3.14 4.80 8.77
CA TRP A 301 3.77 5.78 7.88
C TRP A 301 4.32 6.95 8.68
N LEU A 302 5.62 7.17 8.56
CA LEU A 302 6.37 8.22 9.24
C LEU A 302 6.13 9.57 8.55
N MET A 303 5.65 10.55 9.32
CA MET A 303 5.32 11.91 8.89
C MET A 303 6.37 12.92 9.36
N ARG A 304 6.86 12.74 10.59
CA ARG A 304 7.92 13.54 11.20
C ARG A 304 8.81 12.64 12.05
N PHE A 305 10.10 12.90 12.03
CA PHE A 305 11.09 12.29 12.91
C PHE A 305 11.90 13.40 13.59
N GLY A 306 11.84 13.43 14.91
CA GLY A 306 12.55 14.41 15.71
C GLY A 306 12.18 15.85 15.38
N SER A 307 13.18 16.72 15.43
CA SER A 307 13.00 18.17 15.25
C SER A 307 13.11 18.62 13.80
N TYR A 308 13.79 17.85 12.95
CA TYR A 308 14.21 18.32 11.62
C TYR A 308 13.51 17.61 10.46
N LEU A 309 13.36 16.28 10.52
CA LEU A 309 12.79 15.49 9.44
C LEU A 309 11.26 15.60 9.46
N SER A 310 10.67 16.26 8.47
CA SER A 310 9.23 16.45 8.40
C SER A 310 8.75 16.49 6.95
N LEU A 311 7.78 15.62 6.62
CA LEU A 311 7.15 15.61 5.29
C LEU A 311 6.38 16.90 5.01
N GLU A 312 5.80 17.53 6.04
CA GLU A 312 5.13 18.82 5.87
C GLU A 312 6.12 19.90 5.42
N THR A 313 7.27 20.00 6.11
CA THR A 313 8.31 20.98 5.78
C THR A 313 8.89 20.74 4.39
N GLU A 314 9.11 19.47 4.02
CA GLU A 314 9.56 19.11 2.67
C GLU A 314 8.58 19.60 1.61
N GLU A 315 7.29 19.30 1.79
CA GLU A 315 6.28 19.61 0.78
C GLU A 315 5.97 21.11 0.72
N LYS A 316 6.12 21.85 1.82
CA LYS A 316 6.04 23.32 1.81
C LYS A 316 7.21 23.95 1.06
N LYS A 317 8.44 23.48 1.32
CA LYS A 317 9.67 24.07 0.75
C LYS A 317 9.92 23.62 -0.69
N TYR A 318 9.58 22.38 -0.98
CA TYR A 318 9.76 21.75 -2.28
C TYR A 318 8.46 21.00 -2.66
N PRO A 319 7.40 21.70 -3.09
CA PRO A 319 6.13 21.07 -3.41
C PRO A 319 6.29 20.08 -4.57
N SER A 320 5.60 18.95 -4.51
CA SER A 320 5.59 17.95 -5.58
C SER A 320 4.72 18.42 -6.76
N LEU A 321 5.18 18.18 -7.99
CA LEU A 321 4.44 18.55 -9.20
C LEU A 321 3.85 17.31 -9.90
N PRO A 322 2.58 17.33 -10.32
CA PRO A 322 1.96 16.22 -11.05
C PRO A 322 2.46 16.19 -12.50
N TRP A 323 3.42 15.31 -12.79
CA TRP A 323 4.03 15.18 -14.13
C TRP A 323 3.36 14.09 -14.98
N TYR A 324 2.86 13.01 -14.37
CA TYR A 324 2.32 11.84 -15.07
C TYR A 324 1.13 12.17 -15.98
N ARG A 325 0.27 13.15 -15.61
CA ARG A 325 -0.93 13.50 -16.39
C ARG A 325 -0.53 14.08 -17.73
N HIS A 326 0.55 14.86 -17.74
CA HIS A 326 1.07 15.49 -18.93
C HIS A 326 1.76 14.45 -19.81
N VAL A 327 2.43 13.45 -19.22
CA VAL A 327 2.99 12.31 -19.98
C VAL A 327 1.90 11.56 -20.72
N ILE A 328 0.83 11.16 -20.00
CA ILE A 328 -0.29 10.43 -20.61
C ILE A 328 -0.86 11.26 -21.76
N MET A 329 -1.17 12.54 -21.52
CA MET A 329 -1.71 13.43 -22.56
C MET A 329 -0.77 13.55 -23.78
N THR A 330 0.53 13.75 -23.56
CA THR A 330 1.52 13.85 -24.65
C THR A 330 1.62 12.55 -25.45
N VAL A 331 1.71 11.40 -24.77
CA VAL A 331 1.81 10.09 -25.44
C VAL A 331 0.54 9.79 -26.22
N THR A 332 -0.63 10.00 -25.63
CA THR A 332 -1.92 9.78 -26.30
C THR A 332 -2.06 10.68 -27.53
N ALA A 333 -1.71 11.97 -27.41
CA ALA A 333 -1.78 12.91 -28.54
C ALA A 333 -0.77 12.57 -29.66
N ILE A 334 0.44 12.08 -29.32
CA ILE A 334 1.41 11.61 -30.32
C ILE A 334 0.86 10.39 -31.07
N ILE A 335 0.29 9.41 -30.36
CA ILE A 335 -0.29 8.22 -31.00
C ILE A 335 -1.44 8.62 -31.94
N ALA A 336 -2.33 9.49 -31.49
CA ALA A 336 -3.44 9.99 -32.29
C ALA A 336 -2.95 10.80 -33.51
N LEU A 337 -1.89 11.61 -33.36
CA LEU A 337 -1.26 12.33 -34.46
C LEU A 337 -0.67 11.36 -35.50
N ILE A 338 0.06 10.33 -35.07
CA ILE A 338 0.62 9.31 -35.97
C ILE A 338 -0.50 8.60 -36.74
N ALA A 339 -1.57 8.20 -36.06
CA ALA A 339 -2.72 7.57 -36.70
C ALA A 339 -3.37 8.49 -37.75
N THR A 340 -3.42 9.80 -37.46
CA THR A 340 -3.93 10.80 -38.39
C THR A 340 -3.04 10.94 -39.62
N VAL A 341 -1.72 11.04 -39.43
CA VAL A 341 -0.73 11.13 -40.52
C VAL A 341 -0.78 9.91 -41.44
N ILE A 342 -0.87 8.70 -40.88
CA ILE A 342 -1.02 7.45 -41.67
C ILE A 342 -2.31 7.47 -42.51
N SER A 343 -3.34 8.18 -42.04
CA SER A 343 -4.65 8.27 -42.71
C SER A 343 -4.73 9.40 -43.75
N VAL A 344 -3.70 10.27 -43.87
CA VAL A 344 -3.68 11.42 -44.80
C VAL A 344 -3.95 11.06 -46.27
N PRO A 345 -3.41 9.97 -46.85
CA PRO A 345 -3.71 9.62 -48.24
C PRO A 345 -5.20 9.36 -48.48
N ARG A 346 -5.92 8.82 -47.49
CA ARG A 346 -7.37 8.61 -47.57
C ARG A 346 -8.13 9.93 -47.45
N LEU A 347 -7.62 10.85 -46.64
CA LEU A 347 -8.20 12.18 -46.42
C LEU A 347 -8.17 13.03 -47.69
N ILE A 348 -7.03 13.07 -48.39
CA ILE A 348 -6.86 13.86 -49.61
C ILE A 348 -7.85 13.39 -50.68
N ASN A 349 -7.97 12.08 -50.89
CA ASN A 349 -8.91 11.49 -51.84
C ASN A 349 -10.39 11.83 -51.51
N TYR A 350 -10.74 11.95 -50.22
CA TYR A 350 -12.09 12.30 -49.79
C TYR A 350 -12.41 13.79 -50.00
N LEU A 351 -11.43 14.67 -49.75
CA LEU A 351 -11.57 16.12 -49.95
C LEU A 351 -11.65 16.51 -51.43
N GLU A 352 -10.88 15.84 -52.30
CA GLU A 352 -10.95 16.05 -53.76
C GLU A 352 -12.32 15.64 -54.33
N TRP A 353 -12.89 14.54 -53.86
CA TRP A 353 -14.24 14.11 -54.23
C TRP A 353 -15.31 15.12 -53.78
N TYR A 354 -15.13 15.73 -52.60
CA TYR A 354 -16.09 16.66 -52.00
C TYR A 354 -16.21 18.00 -52.74
N HIS A 355 -15.09 18.56 -53.22
CA HIS A 355 -15.07 19.84 -53.97
C HIS A 355 -15.84 19.81 -55.31
N THR A 356 -16.35 18.65 -55.72
CA THR A 356 -17.13 18.49 -56.96
C THR A 356 -18.66 18.52 -56.78
N ARG A 357 -19.17 18.80 -55.56
CA ARG A 357 -20.62 18.89 -55.28
C ARG A 357 -21.04 20.29 -54.82
N ASP A 358 -22.08 20.82 -55.44
CA ASP A 358 -22.52 22.22 -55.29
C ASP A 358 -23.48 22.50 -54.11
N GLU A 359 -24.05 21.49 -53.44
CA GLU A 359 -24.92 21.73 -52.28
C GLU A 359 -24.64 20.74 -51.15
N VAL A 360 -24.11 21.25 -50.05
CA VAL A 360 -23.78 20.44 -48.88
C VAL A 360 -24.16 21.17 -47.60
N SER A 361 -24.88 20.50 -46.70
CA SER A 361 -25.23 21.06 -45.40
C SER A 361 -23.99 21.31 -44.52
N ILE A 362 -24.07 22.31 -43.64
CA ILE A 362 -23.03 22.67 -42.65
C ILE A 362 -22.56 21.45 -41.82
N VAL A 363 -23.46 20.52 -41.49
CA VAL A 363 -23.13 19.31 -40.72
C VAL A 363 -22.12 18.44 -41.48
N TYR A 364 -22.28 18.36 -42.80
CA TYR A 364 -21.42 17.56 -43.67
C TYR A 364 -20.09 18.28 -43.96
N GLU A 365 -20.07 19.62 -44.02
CA GLU A 365 -18.81 20.38 -44.04
C GLU A 365 -17.96 20.09 -42.79
N ILE A 366 -18.56 20.15 -41.59
CA ILE A 366 -17.86 19.85 -40.33
C ILE A 366 -17.31 18.42 -40.33
N TYR A 367 -18.09 17.47 -40.86
CA TYR A 367 -17.67 16.08 -40.99
C TYR A 367 -16.46 15.92 -41.93
N THR A 368 -16.47 16.67 -43.03
CA THR A 368 -15.40 16.68 -44.04
C THR A 368 -14.08 17.22 -43.47
N TYR A 369 -14.14 18.23 -42.60
CA TYR A 369 -12.97 18.80 -41.93
C TYR A 369 -12.59 18.12 -40.60
N ALA A 370 -13.39 17.17 -40.10
CA ALA A 370 -13.10 16.42 -38.87
C ALA A 370 -11.66 15.87 -38.78
N PRO A 371 -11.05 15.34 -39.86
CA PRO A 371 -9.69 14.80 -39.82
C PRO A 371 -8.64 15.90 -39.63
N LEU A 372 -8.82 17.06 -40.27
CA LEU A 372 -7.96 18.24 -40.10
C LEU A 372 -8.10 18.83 -38.69
N LEU A 373 -9.34 18.95 -38.20
CA LEU A 373 -9.62 19.41 -36.83
C LEU A 373 -8.99 18.47 -35.78
N PHE A 374 -9.08 17.16 -36.00
CA PHE A 374 -8.46 16.15 -35.14
C PHE A 374 -6.94 16.24 -35.16
N LEU A 375 -6.33 16.48 -36.33
CA LEU A 375 -4.89 16.74 -36.45
C LEU A 375 -4.47 17.96 -35.61
N ILE A 376 -5.14 19.10 -35.82
CA ILE A 376 -4.83 20.35 -35.13
C ILE A 376 -4.97 20.18 -33.61
N LEU A 377 -6.05 19.54 -33.14
CA LEU A 377 -6.27 19.26 -31.72
C LEU A 377 -5.09 18.51 -31.08
N ASN A 378 -4.61 17.45 -31.73
CA ASN A 378 -3.52 16.63 -31.20
C ASN A 378 -2.18 17.39 -31.22
N VAL A 379 -1.93 18.21 -32.24
CA VAL A 379 -0.76 19.10 -32.26
C VAL A 379 -0.79 20.10 -31.09
N VAL A 380 -1.93 20.73 -30.83
CA VAL A 380 -2.10 21.65 -29.70
C VAL A 380 -1.83 20.94 -28.36
N PHE A 381 -2.34 19.72 -28.18
CA PHE A 381 -2.06 18.97 -26.96
C PHE A 381 -0.60 18.63 -26.77
N ILE A 382 0.13 18.29 -27.83
CA ILE A 382 1.57 18.04 -27.76
C ILE A 382 2.30 19.32 -27.34
N ILE A 383 1.99 20.46 -27.99
CA ILE A 383 2.61 21.76 -27.70
C ILE A 383 2.38 22.17 -26.23
N ILE A 384 1.20 21.90 -25.67
CA ILE A 384 0.90 22.25 -24.27
C ILE A 384 1.52 21.25 -23.29
N HIS A 385 1.33 19.95 -23.50
CA HIS A 385 1.64 18.94 -22.50
C HIS A 385 3.08 18.44 -22.53
N ALA A 386 3.77 18.47 -23.68
CA ALA A 386 5.16 18.03 -23.75
C ALA A 386 6.11 18.93 -22.92
N PRO A 387 6.03 20.28 -22.99
CA PRO A 387 6.84 21.15 -22.14
C PRO A 387 6.50 21.02 -20.65
N LEU A 388 5.21 20.87 -20.31
CA LEU A 388 4.77 20.68 -18.93
C LEU A 388 5.27 19.36 -18.34
N THR A 389 5.27 18.29 -19.15
CA THR A 389 5.86 16.99 -18.81
C THR A 389 7.33 17.16 -18.48
N TYR A 390 8.09 17.74 -19.39
CA TYR A 390 9.53 17.94 -19.23
C TYR A 390 9.84 18.76 -17.98
N LYS A 391 9.21 19.94 -17.84
CA LYS A 391 9.39 20.83 -16.69
C LYS A 391 9.07 20.14 -15.36
N SER A 392 7.93 19.47 -15.26
CA SER A 392 7.47 18.85 -14.01
C SER A 392 8.30 17.62 -13.63
N TYR A 393 8.69 16.81 -14.61
CA TYR A 393 9.55 15.65 -14.40
C TYR A 393 10.95 16.05 -13.91
N HIS A 394 11.60 16.98 -14.63
CA HIS A 394 12.93 17.47 -14.25
C HIS A 394 12.92 18.20 -12.92
N TYR A 395 11.87 18.98 -12.64
CA TYR A 395 11.68 19.61 -11.34
C TYR A 395 11.60 18.55 -10.23
N ASN A 396 10.80 17.49 -10.36
CA ASN A 396 10.69 16.45 -9.33
C ASN A 396 12.00 15.66 -9.13
N LYS A 397 12.76 15.45 -10.21
CA LYS A 397 14.11 14.86 -10.12
C LYS A 397 15.06 15.76 -9.32
N LYS A 398 15.05 17.07 -9.60
CA LYS A 398 15.86 18.07 -8.87
C LYS A 398 15.39 18.26 -7.42
N ARG A 399 14.07 18.23 -7.19
CA ARG A 399 13.42 18.30 -5.87
C ARG A 399 14.03 17.28 -4.91
N LYS A 400 14.18 16.02 -5.31
CA LYS A 400 14.80 14.98 -4.46
C LYS A 400 16.23 15.35 -4.03
N LYS A 401 17.03 15.88 -4.96
CA LYS A 401 18.39 16.35 -4.67
C LYS A 401 18.39 17.55 -3.72
N ASN A 402 17.47 18.50 -3.93
CA ASN A 402 17.35 19.68 -3.08
C ASN A 402 16.89 19.34 -1.66
N ILE A 403 15.96 18.38 -1.51
CA ILE A 403 15.54 17.87 -0.19
C ILE A 403 16.71 17.21 0.52
N LYS A 404 17.48 16.37 -0.17
CA LYS A 404 18.68 15.76 0.43
C LYS A 404 19.66 16.83 0.92
N LYS A 405 19.99 17.80 0.06
CA LYS A 405 20.88 18.92 0.41
C LYS A 405 20.35 19.77 1.57
N TYR A 406 19.03 19.95 1.64
CA TYR A 406 18.39 20.65 2.75
C TYR A 406 18.64 19.95 4.08
N TYR A 407 18.52 18.62 4.12
CA TYR A 407 18.80 17.86 5.33
C TYR A 407 20.29 17.73 5.63
N GLU A 408 21.16 17.57 4.63
CA GLU A 408 22.62 17.59 4.83
C GLU A 408 23.09 18.89 5.53
N ASN A 409 22.41 20.01 5.29
CA ASN A 409 22.70 21.28 5.95
C ASN A 409 22.18 21.36 7.40
N LEU A 410 21.17 20.55 7.76
CA LEU A 410 20.56 20.55 9.09
C LEU A 410 21.16 19.48 10.00
N ILE A 411 21.38 18.30 9.43
CA ILE A 411 21.91 17.10 10.08
C ILE A 411 23.16 16.71 9.28
N PRO A 412 24.36 17.14 9.72
CA PRO A 412 25.59 16.74 9.07
C PRO A 412 25.75 15.23 9.23
N LEU A 413 25.88 14.52 8.11
CA LEU A 413 26.21 13.11 8.11
C LEU A 413 27.70 13.00 8.47
N THR A 414 28.02 12.40 9.61
CA THR A 414 29.39 12.00 9.93
C THR A 414 29.82 10.89 8.97
N GLU A 415 31.05 10.96 8.45
CA GLU A 415 31.60 9.96 7.51
C GLU A 415 31.74 8.56 8.10
#